data_AF-A0A803K2N6-F1
#
_entry.id   AF-A0A803K2N6-F1
#
_cell.length_a   1.000
_cell.length_b   1.000
_cell.length_c   1.000
_cell.angle_alpha   90.00
_cell.angle_beta   90.00
_cell.angle_gamma   90.00
#
_symmetry.space_group_name_H-M   'P 1'
#
loop_
_entity.id
_entity.type
_entity.pdbx_description
1 polymer ?
#
loop_
_entity_poly.entity_id
_entity_poly.type
_entity_poly.pdbx_seq_one_letter_code
_entity_poly.pdbx_strand_id
1 'polypeptide(L)'
;MSLAAHPEEVTKLKKKSDFTPSYGISQHVSVFKDMVSEAFINLDLKYHPDNLTKLEREALRDIKSWKDVQIKPSDKGGNIVIWANELYILEAKRQLHSQTYRRLYSNPSDTYMNNYNRIIEEASKDLLISNQEKTFLIANSPRIATFYLLPKIHKNSKKPPGRPIVSGNGNLTENASKYIDQQLRRYVTALPSYVKDTTEVLAKLEGIHVVKDTWLVTLDVETLYTSIRHQDGIEAVKYFLDTDSTIDQDKGHFLIKLLNFILQHNYFIFNNSFY
;
A
#
# COMPACT_ATOMS: atom_id res chain seq x y z
N MET A 1 20.29 -42.58 -8.82
CA MET A 1 18.97 -41.91 -8.94
C MET A 1 19.18 -40.47 -8.50
N SER A 2 19.24 -39.57 -9.48
CA SER A 2 19.69 -38.19 -9.32
C SER A 2 18.65 -37.37 -8.56
N LEU A 3 19.06 -36.75 -7.45
CA LEU A 3 18.31 -35.73 -6.74
C LEU A 3 18.25 -34.48 -7.63
N ALA A 4 17.11 -34.26 -8.28
CA ALA A 4 16.83 -32.99 -8.94
C ALA A 4 16.71 -31.93 -7.85
N ALA A 5 17.69 -31.02 -7.80
CA ALA A 5 17.60 -29.78 -7.04
C ALA A 5 16.32 -29.05 -7.46
N HIS A 6 15.44 -28.75 -6.49
CA HIS A 6 14.39 -27.78 -6.70
C HIS A 6 15.06 -26.46 -7.13
N PRO A 7 14.63 -25.84 -8.25
CA PRO A 7 15.19 -24.56 -8.66
C PRO A 7 14.88 -23.56 -7.55
N GLU A 8 15.93 -22.91 -7.01
CA GLU A 8 15.78 -21.76 -6.13
C GLU A 8 14.82 -20.77 -6.79
N GLU A 9 13.65 -20.53 -6.19
CA GLU A 9 12.75 -19.47 -6.64
C GLU A 9 13.48 -18.13 -6.46
N VAL A 10 14.10 -17.65 -7.53
CA VAL A 10 14.75 -16.35 -7.57
C VAL A 10 13.70 -15.31 -7.20
N THR A 11 13.88 -14.68 -6.04
CA THR A 11 12.93 -13.69 -5.52
C THR A 11 12.68 -12.58 -6.54
N LYS A 12 11.39 -12.31 -6.82
CA LYS A 12 10.96 -11.22 -7.69
C LYS A 12 11.12 -9.83 -7.03
N LEU A 13 11.54 -9.79 -5.77
CA LEU A 13 11.78 -8.55 -5.04
C LEU A 13 13.07 -7.91 -5.53
N LYS A 14 12.91 -6.81 -6.25
CA LYS A 14 13.99 -5.94 -6.71
C LYS A 14 13.59 -4.50 -6.44
N LYS A 15 14.58 -3.67 -6.12
CA LYS A 15 14.37 -2.22 -6.12
C LYS A 15 13.89 -1.81 -7.51
N LYS A 16 13.01 -0.81 -7.57
CA LYS A 16 12.62 -0.23 -8.86
C LYS A 16 13.89 0.24 -9.55
N SER A 17 14.07 -0.17 -10.79
CA SER A 17 15.23 0.23 -11.57
C SER A 17 15.11 1.71 -11.89
N ASP A 18 16.16 2.46 -11.59
CA ASP A 18 16.44 3.80 -12.08
C ASP A 18 17.24 3.76 -13.39
N PHE A 19 17.54 2.55 -13.90
CA PHE A 19 18.27 2.35 -15.13
C PHE A 19 17.55 3.06 -16.27
N THR A 20 18.19 4.13 -16.70
CA THR A 20 17.91 4.80 -17.95
C THR A 20 19.03 4.36 -18.89
N PRO A 21 18.74 3.63 -19.98
CA PRO A 21 19.78 3.07 -20.84
C PRO A 21 20.76 4.16 -21.30
N SER A 22 22.02 4.07 -20.90
CA SER A 22 23.09 4.92 -21.41
C SER A 22 23.51 4.39 -22.78
N TYR A 23 22.92 4.98 -23.82
CA TYR A 23 23.28 4.90 -25.24
C TYR A 23 24.31 3.84 -25.66
N GLY A 24 23.78 2.73 -26.15
CA GLY A 24 24.28 1.93 -27.26
C GLY A 24 23.04 1.39 -27.96
N ILE A 25 22.31 2.27 -28.65
CA ILE A 25 20.98 1.94 -29.17
C ILE A 25 21.12 0.77 -30.13
N SER A 26 20.61 -0.40 -29.73
CA SER A 26 20.40 -1.51 -30.65
C SER A 26 19.74 -0.95 -31.91
N GLN A 27 20.25 -1.28 -33.09
CA GLN A 27 19.72 -0.78 -34.37
C GLN A 27 18.19 -0.97 -34.46
N HIS A 28 17.66 -2.04 -33.87
CA HIS A 28 16.22 -2.30 -33.76
C HIS A 28 15.47 -1.26 -32.92
N VAL A 29 16.06 -0.78 -31.81
CA VAL A 29 15.46 0.24 -30.95
C VAL A 29 15.48 1.61 -31.64
N SER A 30 16.54 1.92 -32.41
CA SER A 30 16.58 3.14 -33.24
C SER A 30 15.51 3.09 -34.31
N VAL A 31 15.44 2.00 -35.08
CA VAL A 31 14.42 1.82 -36.12
C VAL A 31 13.01 1.88 -35.54
N PHE A 32 12.75 1.23 -34.41
CA PHE A 32 11.45 1.32 -33.75
C PHE A 32 11.13 2.75 -33.30
N LYS A 33 12.10 3.48 -32.74
CA LYS A 33 11.92 4.89 -32.36
C LYS A 33 11.61 5.76 -33.58
N ASP A 34 12.30 5.54 -34.69
CA ASP A 34 12.09 6.29 -35.93
C ASP A 34 10.71 5.97 -36.52
N MET A 35 10.32 4.69 -36.58
CA MET A 35 8.99 4.26 -37.02
C MET A 35 7.86 4.81 -36.15
N VAL A 36 8.03 4.81 -34.82
CA VAL A 36 7.05 5.38 -33.89
C VAL A 36 6.98 6.90 -34.05
N SER A 37 8.12 7.57 -34.23
CA SER A 37 8.16 9.02 -34.46
C SER A 37 7.49 9.39 -35.78
N GLU A 38 7.74 8.62 -36.84
CA GLU A 38 7.08 8.77 -38.14
C GLU A 38 5.58 8.49 -38.03
N ALA A 39 5.17 7.47 -37.29
CA ALA A 39 3.76 7.18 -37.02
C ALA A 39 3.08 8.30 -36.20
N PHE A 40 3.79 8.96 -35.28
CA PHE A 40 3.28 10.13 -34.54
C PHE A 40 3.15 11.37 -35.43
N ILE A 41 4.11 11.59 -36.34
CA ILE A 41 4.06 12.68 -37.32
C ILE A 41 2.89 12.48 -38.29
N ASN A 42 2.68 11.23 -38.72
CA ASN A 42 1.61 10.84 -39.63
C ASN A 42 0.29 10.52 -38.91
N LEU A 43 0.24 10.67 -37.59
CA LEU A 43 -0.98 10.46 -36.83
C LEU A 43 -1.91 11.63 -37.14
N ASP A 44 -3.02 11.35 -37.80
CA ASP A 44 -4.10 12.32 -37.96
C ASP A 44 -4.78 12.54 -36.60
N LEU A 45 -4.14 13.36 -35.77
CA LEU A 45 -4.67 13.78 -34.49
C LEU A 45 -5.91 14.61 -34.77
N LYS A 46 -7.08 13.98 -34.63
CA LYS A 46 -8.35 14.71 -34.55
C LYS A 46 -8.17 15.80 -33.50
N TYR A 47 -8.21 17.05 -33.95
CA TYR A 47 -8.17 18.19 -33.05
C TYR A 47 -9.38 18.10 -32.13
N HIS A 48 -9.11 17.71 -30.89
CA HIS A 48 -10.10 17.81 -29.83
C HIS A 48 -10.00 19.22 -29.27
N PRO A 49 -11.03 20.07 -29.46
CA PRO A 49 -11.04 21.37 -28.81
C PRO A 49 -10.92 21.16 -27.31
N ASP A 50 -10.26 22.10 -26.67
CA ASP A 50 -10.18 22.19 -25.23
C ASP A 50 -11.57 22.00 -24.60
N ASN A 51 -11.68 21.06 -23.66
CA ASN A 51 -12.95 20.79 -23.00
C ASN A 51 -13.27 21.82 -21.91
N LEU A 52 -12.39 22.81 -21.71
CA LEU A 52 -12.57 23.90 -20.77
C LEU A 52 -12.58 25.24 -21.50
N THR A 53 -13.58 26.05 -21.20
CA THR A 53 -13.63 27.45 -21.61
C THR A 53 -12.55 28.27 -20.90
N LYS A 54 -12.27 29.47 -21.43
CA LYS A 54 -11.35 30.42 -20.80
C LYS A 54 -11.76 30.75 -19.35
N LEU A 55 -13.06 30.95 -19.12
CA LEU A 55 -13.60 31.26 -17.79
C LEU A 55 -13.43 30.09 -16.82
N GLU A 56 -13.64 28.84 -17.26
CA GLU A 56 -13.42 27.66 -16.42
C GLU A 56 -11.94 27.48 -16.06
N ARG A 57 -11.02 27.77 -17.00
CA ARG A 57 -9.58 27.76 -16.72
C ARG A 57 -9.17 28.83 -15.71
N GLU A 58 -9.74 30.03 -15.82
CA GLU A 58 -9.53 31.11 -14.85
C GLU A 58 -10.07 30.69 -13.48
N ALA A 59 -11.30 30.15 -13.40
CA ALA A 59 -11.87 29.63 -12.16
C ALA A 59 -11.01 28.52 -11.51
N LEU A 60 -10.45 27.59 -12.30
CA LEU A 60 -9.54 26.56 -11.78
C LEU A 60 -8.23 27.14 -11.24
N ARG A 61 -7.69 28.19 -11.87
CA ARG A 61 -6.50 28.90 -11.36
C ARG A 61 -6.82 29.61 -10.04
N ASP A 62 -8.00 30.22 -9.95
CA ASP A 62 -8.47 30.90 -8.75
C ASP A 62 -8.66 29.90 -7.60
N ILE A 63 -9.37 28.78 -7.84
CA ILE A 63 -9.57 27.71 -6.84
C ILE A 63 -8.23 27.13 -6.38
N LYS A 64 -7.25 26.96 -7.29
CA LYS A 64 -5.90 26.48 -6.93
C LYS A 64 -5.15 27.45 -6.02
N SER A 65 -5.51 28.74 -6.04
CA SER A 65 -4.89 29.76 -5.18
C SER A 65 -5.42 29.74 -3.74
N TRP A 66 -6.61 29.18 -3.51
CA TRP A 66 -7.26 29.13 -2.19
C TRP A 66 -6.39 28.37 -1.18
N LYS A 67 -6.16 28.99 -0.01
CA LYS A 67 -5.30 28.44 1.06
C LYS A 67 -6.09 27.93 2.26
N ASP A 68 -7.37 28.22 2.31
CA ASP A 68 -8.32 27.95 3.38
C ASP A 68 -9.15 26.68 3.16
N VAL A 69 -8.93 25.96 2.05
CA VAL A 69 -9.62 24.70 1.73
C VAL A 69 -8.66 23.55 1.42
N GLN A 70 -9.11 22.33 1.70
CA GLN A 70 -8.58 21.08 1.20
C GLN A 70 -9.46 20.59 0.06
N ILE A 71 -8.86 20.30 -1.11
CA ILE A 71 -9.55 19.66 -2.22
C ILE A 71 -9.18 18.18 -2.19
N LYS A 72 -10.16 17.31 -1.96
CA LYS A 72 -9.95 15.85 -1.82
C LYS A 72 -10.96 15.06 -2.67
N PRO A 73 -10.56 13.90 -3.22
CA PRO A 73 -11.54 12.97 -3.75
C PRO A 73 -12.40 12.43 -2.61
N SER A 74 -13.67 12.22 -2.88
CA SER A 74 -14.59 11.52 -1.98
C SER A 74 -14.20 10.06 -1.82
N ASP A 75 -14.60 9.48 -0.70
CA ASP A 75 -14.34 8.08 -0.37
C ASP A 75 -14.98 7.09 -1.35
N LYS A 76 -16.13 7.45 -1.91
CA LYS A 76 -16.92 6.64 -2.85
C LYS A 76 -17.61 7.53 -3.89
N GLY A 77 -17.72 7.03 -5.11
CA GLY A 77 -18.51 7.66 -6.18
C GLY A 77 -17.78 8.71 -7.02
N GLY A 78 -16.46 8.85 -6.90
CA GLY A 78 -15.65 9.68 -7.79
C GLY A 78 -15.83 11.20 -7.66
N ASN A 79 -16.62 11.67 -6.70
CA ASN A 79 -16.87 13.10 -6.48
C ASN A 79 -15.62 13.81 -5.93
N ILE A 80 -15.50 15.10 -6.22
CA ILE A 80 -14.50 16.00 -5.62
C ILE A 80 -15.16 16.79 -4.50
N VAL A 81 -14.50 16.92 -3.35
CA VAL A 81 -14.99 17.67 -2.19
C VAL A 81 -14.04 18.82 -1.89
N ILE A 82 -14.60 20.02 -1.81
CA ILE A 82 -13.93 21.22 -1.29
C ILE A 82 -14.26 21.29 0.21
N TRP A 83 -13.26 21.09 1.05
CA TRP A 83 -13.43 20.98 2.49
C TRP A 83 -12.71 22.14 3.18
N ALA A 84 -13.44 22.99 3.90
CA ALA A 84 -12.83 24.05 4.70
C ALA A 84 -11.74 23.47 5.62
N ASN A 85 -10.54 24.08 5.62
CA ASN A 85 -9.37 23.59 6.35
C ASN A 85 -9.66 23.39 7.84
N GLU A 86 -10.38 24.32 8.45
CA GLU A 86 -10.75 24.24 9.86
C GLU A 86 -11.54 22.96 10.16
N LEU A 87 -12.57 22.67 9.36
CA LEU A 87 -13.39 21.47 9.51
C LEU A 87 -12.61 20.19 9.22
N TYR A 88 -11.72 20.22 8.25
CA TYR A 88 -10.84 19.09 7.93
C TYR A 88 -9.89 18.79 9.09
N ILE A 89 -9.24 19.81 9.66
CA ILE A 89 -8.34 19.68 10.81
C ILE A 89 -9.12 19.23 12.05
N LEU A 90 -10.33 19.76 12.27
CA LEU A 90 -11.19 19.36 13.38
C LEU A 90 -11.56 17.88 13.29
N GLU A 91 -11.97 17.40 12.11
CA GLU A 91 -12.29 15.99 11.90
C GLU A 91 -11.05 15.10 12.07
N ALA A 92 -9.88 15.52 11.56
CA ALA A 92 -8.64 14.78 11.73
C ALA A 92 -8.24 14.68 13.21
N LYS A 93 -8.31 15.80 13.94
CA LYS A 93 -8.08 15.83 15.39
C LYS A 93 -9.06 14.89 16.09
N ARG A 94 -10.36 14.94 15.78
CA ARG A 94 -11.36 14.04 16.39
C ARG A 94 -10.96 12.57 16.28
N GLN A 95 -10.40 12.15 15.14
CA GLN A 95 -9.93 10.78 14.94
C GLN A 95 -8.62 10.48 15.67
N LEU A 96 -7.66 11.42 15.64
CA LEU A 96 -6.35 11.29 16.27
C LEU A 96 -6.40 11.32 17.81
N HIS A 97 -7.50 11.77 18.41
CA HIS A 97 -7.72 11.69 19.88
C HIS A 97 -8.31 10.34 20.34
N SER A 98 -8.54 9.40 19.43
CA SER A 98 -8.98 8.04 19.81
C SER A 98 -7.87 7.23 20.47
N GLN A 99 -8.23 6.13 21.13
CA GLN A 99 -7.26 5.20 21.74
C GLN A 99 -6.33 4.51 20.73
N THR A 100 -6.66 4.59 19.43
CA THR A 100 -5.88 3.99 18.34
C THR A 100 -4.58 4.73 18.05
N TYR A 101 -4.51 6.04 18.32
CA TYR A 101 -3.37 6.88 17.98
C TYR A 101 -2.73 7.49 19.21
N ARG A 102 -1.42 7.73 19.14
CA ARG A 102 -0.67 8.40 20.21
C ARG A 102 0.23 9.46 19.59
N ARG A 103 0.16 10.69 20.10
CA ARG A 103 1.08 11.75 19.68
C ARG A 103 2.50 11.46 20.17
N LEU A 104 3.49 11.67 19.31
CA LEU A 104 4.91 11.56 19.64
C LEU A 104 5.49 12.93 19.97
N TYR A 105 6.47 12.94 20.89
CA TYR A 105 7.16 14.16 21.32
C TYR A 105 8.17 14.66 20.30
N SER A 106 8.76 13.75 19.51
CA SER A 106 9.80 14.05 18.53
C SER A 106 9.68 13.12 17.32
N ASN A 107 10.43 13.44 16.27
CA ASN A 107 10.55 12.59 15.08
C ASN A 107 11.33 11.31 15.42
N PRO A 108 10.73 10.11 15.33
CA PRO A 108 11.41 8.86 15.70
C PRO A 108 12.24 8.25 14.55
N SER A 109 12.30 8.90 13.38
CA SER A 109 12.80 8.30 12.13
C SER A 109 14.18 7.67 12.26
N ASP A 110 15.16 8.38 12.83
CA ASP A 110 16.55 7.90 12.92
C ASP A 110 16.65 6.69 13.86
N THR A 111 15.97 6.75 15.01
CA THR A 111 15.93 5.64 15.97
C THR A 111 15.29 4.40 15.35
N TYR A 112 14.16 4.56 14.66
CA TYR A 112 13.47 3.44 14.03
C TYR A 112 14.26 2.87 12.86
N MET A 113 14.89 3.72 12.05
CA MET A 113 15.75 3.30 10.95
C MET A 113 16.96 2.51 11.45
N ASN A 114 17.63 2.95 12.52
CA ASN A 114 18.76 2.23 13.11
C ASN A 114 18.34 0.86 13.66
N ASN A 115 17.21 0.79 14.36
CA ASN A 115 16.67 -0.47 14.87
C ASN A 115 16.31 -1.43 13.73
N TYR A 116 15.64 -0.92 12.69
CA TYR A 116 15.29 -1.69 11.50
C TYR A 116 16.52 -2.24 10.80
N ASN A 117 17.51 -1.38 10.50
CA ASN A 117 18.73 -1.79 9.83
C ASN A 117 19.48 -2.86 10.63
N ARG A 118 19.52 -2.77 11.96
CA ARG A 118 20.09 -3.81 12.81
C ARG A 118 19.39 -5.17 12.62
N ILE A 119 18.05 -5.18 12.55
CA ILE A 119 17.28 -6.43 12.30
C ILE A 119 17.67 -7.05 10.96
N ILE A 120 17.81 -6.23 9.91
CA ILE A 120 18.16 -6.69 8.57
C ILE A 120 19.62 -7.17 8.49
N GLU A 121 20.55 -6.47 9.15
CA GLU A 121 21.96 -6.85 9.21
C GLU A 121 22.16 -8.17 9.97
N GLU A 122 21.49 -8.36 11.12
CA GLU A 122 21.48 -9.61 11.87
C GLU A 122 20.98 -10.76 10.98
N ALA A 123 19.82 -10.61 10.35
CA ALA A 123 19.24 -11.63 9.48
C ALA A 123 20.13 -11.97 8.27
N SER A 124 20.84 -10.97 7.73
CA SER A 124 21.80 -11.20 6.64
C SER A 124 23.04 -11.94 7.12
N LYS A 125 23.55 -11.64 8.32
CA LYS A 125 24.71 -12.32 8.90
C LYS A 125 24.40 -13.79 9.19
N ASP A 126 23.19 -14.06 9.64
CA ASP A 126 22.69 -15.39 9.96
C ASP A 126 22.18 -16.15 8.72
N LEU A 127 22.38 -15.59 7.51
CA LEU A 127 22.01 -16.19 6.22
C LEU A 127 20.50 -16.48 6.05
N LEU A 128 19.64 -15.82 6.84
CA LEU A 128 18.18 -15.97 6.78
C LEU A 128 17.58 -15.28 5.55
N ILE A 129 18.30 -14.28 5.04
CA ILE A 129 18.00 -13.53 3.81
C ILE A 129 19.21 -13.50 2.88
N SER A 130 18.94 -13.54 1.58
CA SER A 130 19.94 -13.36 0.53
C SER A 130 20.42 -11.91 0.44
N ASN A 131 21.57 -11.69 -0.21
CA ASN A 131 22.08 -10.35 -0.51
C ASN A 131 21.09 -9.50 -1.33
N GLN A 132 20.33 -10.14 -2.23
CA GLN A 132 19.29 -9.46 -3.01
C GLN A 132 18.13 -8.99 -2.11
N GLU A 133 17.65 -9.84 -1.21
CA GLU A 133 16.61 -9.49 -0.24
C GLU A 133 17.08 -8.40 0.72
N LYS A 134 18.30 -8.49 1.24
CA LYS A 134 18.93 -7.42 2.05
C LYS A 134 18.89 -6.09 1.29
N THR A 135 19.36 -6.08 0.05
CA THR A 135 19.41 -4.87 -0.77
C THR A 135 18.02 -4.29 -0.99
N PHE A 136 17.00 -5.14 -1.16
CA PHE A 136 15.61 -4.72 -1.28
C PHE A 136 15.05 -4.16 0.04
N LEU A 137 15.32 -4.82 1.16
CA LEU A 137 14.81 -4.47 2.49
C LEU A 137 15.42 -3.19 3.04
N ILE A 138 16.67 -2.85 2.70
CA ILE A 138 17.31 -1.59 3.13
C ILE A 138 16.60 -0.40 2.45
N ALA A 139 15.95 0.42 3.28
CA ALA A 139 15.32 1.66 2.88
C ALA A 139 16.35 2.81 2.89
N ASN A 140 16.66 3.34 1.71
CA ASN A 140 17.54 4.50 1.58
C ASN A 140 16.69 5.77 1.75
N SER A 141 16.93 6.55 2.80
CA SER A 141 16.23 7.82 3.09
C SER A 141 14.70 7.68 3.11
N PRO A 142 14.14 6.90 4.05
CA PRO A 142 12.69 6.68 4.15
C PRO A 142 11.94 7.99 4.40
N ARG A 143 10.81 8.14 3.70
CA ARG A 143 9.89 9.25 3.90
C ARG A 143 8.99 9.00 5.10
N ILE A 144 8.72 10.04 5.87
CA ILE A 144 7.70 10.00 6.91
C ILE A 144 6.33 9.89 6.24
N ALA A 145 5.52 8.93 6.68
CA ALA A 145 4.18 8.75 6.16
C ALA A 145 3.31 9.97 6.46
N THR A 146 2.37 10.29 5.56
CA THR A 146 1.47 11.44 5.72
C THR A 146 0.05 10.95 6.00
N PHE A 147 -0.58 11.50 7.03
CA PHE A 147 -1.99 11.27 7.31
C PHE A 147 -2.88 12.24 6.53
N TYR A 148 -3.96 11.73 5.97
CA TYR A 148 -5.00 12.55 5.35
C TYR A 148 -6.37 11.87 5.44
N LEU A 149 -7.42 12.67 5.20
CA LEU A 149 -8.80 12.19 5.21
C LEU A 149 -9.40 12.14 3.82
N LEU A 150 -10.21 11.11 3.56
CA LEU A 150 -11.14 11.05 2.43
C LEU A 150 -12.58 11.22 2.93
N PRO A 151 -13.34 12.24 2.49
CA PRO A 151 -14.69 12.50 2.98
C PRO A 151 -15.68 11.40 2.55
N LYS A 152 -16.36 10.80 3.53
CA LYS A 152 -17.44 9.82 3.33
C LYS A 152 -18.80 10.50 3.14
N ILE A 153 -18.94 11.25 2.04
CA ILE A 153 -20.17 12.02 1.72
C ILE A 153 -21.45 11.16 1.64
N HIS A 154 -21.31 9.86 1.36
CA HIS A 154 -22.41 8.89 1.36
C HIS A 154 -22.97 8.57 2.75
N LYS A 155 -22.26 8.94 3.82
CA LYS A 155 -22.73 8.80 5.21
C LYS A 155 -23.40 10.08 5.71
N ASN A 156 -22.86 11.25 5.35
CA ASN A 156 -23.46 12.55 5.66
C ASN A 156 -22.94 13.58 4.65
N SER A 157 -23.85 14.23 3.91
CA SER A 157 -23.48 15.22 2.88
C SER A 157 -23.10 16.58 3.45
N LYS A 158 -23.61 16.95 4.63
CA LYS A 158 -23.36 18.26 5.27
C LYS A 158 -22.10 18.26 6.12
N LYS A 159 -21.85 17.17 6.86
CA LYS A 159 -20.67 16.98 7.72
C LYS A 159 -20.12 15.56 7.51
N PRO A 160 -19.46 15.30 6.37
CA PRO A 160 -18.96 13.96 6.06
C PRO A 160 -17.89 13.55 7.06
N PRO A 161 -18.00 12.35 7.67
CA PRO A 161 -16.88 11.81 8.44
C PRO A 161 -15.70 11.51 7.50
N GLY A 162 -14.48 11.70 7.98
CA GLY A 162 -13.27 11.37 7.21
C GLY A 162 -12.95 9.88 7.27
N ARG A 163 -12.48 9.27 6.18
CA ARG A 163 -11.71 8.02 6.25
C ARG A 163 -10.24 8.37 6.50
N PRO A 164 -9.65 7.95 7.63
CA PRO A 164 -8.23 8.15 7.86
C PRO A 164 -7.41 7.28 6.90
N ILE A 165 -6.43 7.89 6.25
CA ILE A 165 -5.45 7.21 5.41
C ILE A 165 -4.05 7.66 5.83
N VAL A 166 -3.16 6.69 6.03
CA VAL A 166 -1.73 6.92 6.23
C VAL A 166 -1.00 6.45 4.97
N SER A 167 -0.35 7.37 4.26
CA SER A 167 0.39 7.04 3.04
C SER A 167 1.71 6.36 3.38
N GLY A 168 1.78 5.04 3.22
CA GLY A 168 3.01 4.25 3.38
C GLY A 168 4.01 4.30 2.20
N ASN A 169 3.76 5.12 1.17
CA ASN A 169 4.65 5.20 0.01
C ASN A 169 6.01 5.82 0.36
N GLY A 170 7.08 5.08 0.12
CA GLY A 170 8.46 5.43 0.40
C GLY A 170 8.81 5.41 1.88
N ASN A 171 7.97 4.83 2.75
CA ASN A 171 8.22 4.82 4.19
C ASN A 171 9.23 3.72 4.59
N LEU A 172 9.64 3.75 5.86
CA LEU A 172 10.63 2.81 6.41
C LEU A 172 10.21 1.34 6.25
N THR A 173 8.92 1.05 6.40
CA THR A 173 8.40 -0.33 6.44
C THR A 173 7.88 -0.83 5.09
N GLU A 174 7.86 -0.01 4.03
CA GLU A 174 7.21 -0.36 2.76
C GLU A 174 7.74 -1.66 2.16
N ASN A 175 9.06 -1.77 2.04
CA ASN A 175 9.69 -2.95 1.46
C ASN A 175 9.61 -4.16 2.40
N ALA A 176 9.66 -3.93 3.72
CA ALA A 176 9.43 -4.97 4.71
C ALA A 176 8.01 -5.56 4.60
N SER A 177 6.99 -4.70 4.44
CA SER A 177 5.60 -5.13 4.25
C SER A 177 5.44 -5.94 2.96
N LYS A 178 6.06 -5.52 1.86
CA LYS A 178 6.07 -6.29 0.60
C LYS A 178 6.78 -7.63 0.75
N TYR A 179 7.88 -7.64 1.48
CA TYR A 179 8.62 -8.87 1.77
C TYR A 179 7.76 -9.85 2.56
N ILE A 180 7.20 -9.41 3.69
CA ILE A 180 6.31 -10.23 4.52
C ILE A 180 5.09 -10.71 3.72
N ASP A 181 4.44 -9.84 2.94
CA ASP A 181 3.31 -10.24 2.08
C ASP A 181 3.70 -11.39 1.13
N GLN A 182 4.87 -11.30 0.48
CA GLN A 182 5.36 -12.38 -0.38
C GLN A 182 5.62 -13.67 0.40
N GLN A 183 6.26 -13.60 1.58
CA GLN A 183 6.55 -14.78 2.39
C GLN A 183 5.25 -15.46 2.88
N LEU A 184 4.23 -14.66 3.22
CA LEU A 184 2.97 -15.18 3.78
C LEU A 184 1.96 -15.60 2.71
N ARG A 185 2.16 -15.19 1.45
CA ARG A 185 1.21 -15.40 0.36
C ARG A 185 0.76 -16.84 0.22
N ARG A 186 1.69 -17.81 0.30
CA ARG A 186 1.37 -19.24 0.16
C ARG A 186 0.36 -19.72 1.21
N TYR A 187 0.47 -19.24 2.45
CA TYR A 187 -0.44 -19.59 3.53
C TYR A 187 -1.80 -18.94 3.31
N VAL A 188 -1.81 -17.64 2.99
CA VAL A 188 -3.05 -16.87 2.77
C VAL A 188 -3.87 -17.47 1.62
N THR A 189 -3.24 -17.83 0.50
CA THR A 189 -3.93 -18.41 -0.66
C THR A 189 -4.41 -19.84 -0.43
N ALA A 190 -3.86 -20.54 0.56
CA ALA A 190 -4.28 -21.90 0.91
C ALA A 190 -5.48 -21.92 1.88
N LEU A 191 -5.86 -20.77 2.45
CA LEU A 191 -7.00 -20.70 3.38
C LEU A 191 -8.31 -21.04 2.65
N PRO A 192 -9.22 -21.84 3.25
CA PRO A 192 -10.52 -22.14 2.66
C PRO A 192 -11.38 -20.89 2.40
N SER A 193 -11.17 -19.84 3.19
CA SER A 193 -11.87 -18.55 3.06
C SER A 193 -11.25 -17.61 2.03
N TYR A 194 -10.14 -17.99 1.40
CA TYR A 194 -9.49 -17.14 0.41
C TYR A 194 -10.39 -16.95 -0.81
N VAL A 195 -10.48 -15.70 -1.24
CA VAL A 195 -11.15 -15.29 -2.48
C VAL A 195 -10.23 -14.30 -3.16
N LYS A 196 -9.83 -14.61 -4.40
CA LYS A 196 -8.83 -13.85 -5.14
C LYS A 196 -9.33 -12.48 -5.57
N ASP A 197 -10.51 -12.42 -6.17
CA ASP A 197 -11.05 -11.21 -6.79
C ASP A 197 -12.57 -11.31 -7.02
N THR A 198 -13.16 -10.22 -7.52
CA THR A 198 -14.59 -10.12 -7.82
C THR A 198 -15.05 -11.16 -8.84
N THR A 199 -14.20 -11.56 -9.78
CA THR A 199 -14.55 -12.57 -10.79
C THR A 199 -14.71 -13.94 -10.14
N GLU A 200 -13.84 -14.31 -9.21
CA GLU A 200 -13.99 -15.55 -8.44
C GLU A 200 -15.25 -15.53 -7.57
N VAL A 201 -15.61 -14.39 -6.97
CA VAL A 201 -16.89 -14.25 -6.24
C VAL A 201 -18.07 -14.56 -7.15
N LEU A 202 -18.12 -13.94 -8.34
CA LEU A 202 -19.21 -14.17 -9.29
C LEU A 202 -19.32 -15.63 -9.71
N ALA A 203 -18.18 -16.27 -10.05
CA ALA A 203 -18.15 -17.68 -10.39
C ALA A 203 -18.65 -18.58 -9.24
N LYS A 204 -18.27 -18.27 -7.99
CA LYS A 204 -18.78 -18.99 -6.81
C LYS A 204 -20.29 -18.81 -6.63
N LEU A 205 -20.81 -17.60 -6.84
CA LEU A 205 -22.23 -17.29 -6.70
C LEU A 205 -23.08 -17.93 -7.80
N GLU A 206 -22.59 -17.99 -9.05
CA GLU A 206 -23.29 -18.65 -10.16
C GLU A 206 -23.53 -20.15 -9.91
N GLY A 207 -22.63 -20.80 -9.16
CA GLY A 207 -22.79 -22.20 -8.76
C GLY A 207 -23.86 -22.44 -7.69
N ILE A 208 -24.31 -21.40 -6.98
CA ILE A 208 -25.25 -21.53 -5.86
C ILE A 208 -26.68 -21.63 -6.39
N HIS A 209 -27.31 -22.79 -6.18
CA HIS A 209 -28.72 -23.00 -6.50
C HIS A 209 -29.59 -22.57 -5.30
N VAL A 210 -30.29 -21.45 -5.44
CA VAL A 210 -31.17 -20.93 -4.40
C VAL A 210 -32.49 -21.69 -4.42
N VAL A 211 -32.76 -22.47 -3.37
CA VAL A 211 -34.03 -23.19 -3.21
C VAL A 211 -35.11 -22.28 -2.63
N LYS A 212 -36.38 -22.68 -2.77
CA LYS A 212 -37.51 -21.98 -2.15
C LYS A 212 -37.29 -21.89 -0.63
N ASP A 213 -37.74 -20.79 -0.03
CA ASP A 213 -37.65 -20.51 1.41
C ASP A 213 -36.21 -20.27 1.93
N THR A 214 -35.29 -19.81 1.06
CA THR A 214 -33.92 -19.40 1.44
C THR A 214 -33.85 -17.92 1.84
N TRP A 215 -33.07 -17.62 2.89
CA TRP A 215 -32.80 -16.25 3.33
C TRP A 215 -31.40 -15.81 2.88
N LEU A 216 -31.31 -14.62 2.29
CA LEU A 216 -30.03 -13.97 2.04
C LEU A 216 -29.63 -13.19 3.30
N VAL A 217 -28.50 -13.58 3.90
CA VAL A 217 -27.92 -12.88 5.04
C VAL A 217 -26.61 -12.20 4.60
N THR A 218 -26.51 -10.90 4.86
CA THR A 218 -25.30 -10.11 4.59
C THR A 218 -24.74 -9.56 5.90
N LEU A 219 -23.42 -9.62 6.04
CA LEU A 219 -22.69 -9.13 7.22
C LEU A 219 -21.61 -8.14 6.74
N ASP A 220 -21.46 -7.03 7.46
CA ASP A 220 -20.39 -6.05 7.22
C ASP A 220 -19.59 -5.87 8.52
N VAL A 221 -18.27 -5.83 8.41
CA VAL A 221 -17.39 -5.63 9.56
C VAL A 221 -17.01 -4.15 9.62
N GLU A 222 -17.45 -3.47 10.68
CA GLU A 222 -17.08 -2.09 10.90
C GLU A 222 -15.60 -1.98 11.30
N THR A 223 -14.85 -1.08 10.65
CA THR A 223 -13.47 -0.74 11.02
C THR A 223 -12.51 -1.93 11.14
N LEU A 224 -12.56 -2.86 10.17
CA LEU A 224 -11.77 -4.09 10.14
C LEU A 224 -10.30 -3.89 10.55
N TYR A 225 -9.54 -3.03 9.85
CA TYR A 225 -8.10 -2.88 10.07
C TYR A 225 -7.73 -2.43 11.48
N THR A 226 -8.49 -1.52 12.08
CA THR A 226 -8.21 -1.00 13.43
C THR A 226 -8.74 -1.91 14.53
N SER A 227 -9.56 -2.90 14.19
CA SER A 227 -10.14 -3.85 15.15
C SER A 227 -9.29 -5.11 15.33
N ILE A 228 -8.33 -5.36 14.43
CA ILE A 228 -7.42 -6.50 14.52
C ILE A 228 -6.34 -6.18 15.57
N ARG A 229 -6.33 -6.94 16.67
CA ARG A 229 -5.26 -6.85 17.68
C ARG A 229 -3.97 -7.38 17.06
N HIS A 230 -2.88 -6.62 17.17
CA HIS A 230 -1.59 -7.02 16.60
C HIS A 230 -1.14 -8.40 17.09
N GLN A 231 -1.35 -8.70 18.37
CA GLN A 231 -0.95 -9.98 18.97
C GLN A 231 -1.66 -11.17 18.32
N ASP A 232 -2.98 -11.08 18.11
CA ASP A 232 -3.75 -12.14 17.45
C ASP A 232 -3.24 -12.41 16.02
N GLY A 233 -2.91 -11.34 15.29
CA GLY A 233 -2.33 -11.46 13.95
C GLY A 233 -0.94 -12.10 13.95
N ILE A 234 -0.08 -11.73 14.91
CA ILE A 234 1.26 -12.31 15.07
C ILE A 234 1.17 -13.78 15.43
N GLU A 235 0.28 -14.16 16.36
CA GLU A 235 0.07 -15.55 16.77
C GLU A 235 -0.47 -16.42 15.63
N ALA A 236 -1.42 -15.90 14.84
CA ALA A 236 -1.91 -16.59 13.66
C ALA A 236 -0.79 -16.86 12.65
N VAL A 237 0.05 -15.85 12.36
CA VAL A 237 1.20 -16.04 11.46
C VAL A 237 2.19 -17.04 12.05
N LYS A 238 2.50 -16.95 13.34
CA LYS A 238 3.42 -17.86 14.03
C LYS A 238 2.95 -19.31 13.92
N TYR A 239 1.66 -19.57 14.12
CA TYR A 239 1.08 -20.91 13.97
C TYR A 239 1.37 -21.52 12.60
N PHE A 240 1.16 -20.76 11.51
CA PHE A 240 1.45 -21.25 10.17
C PHE A 240 2.93 -21.47 9.90
N LEU A 241 3.80 -20.59 10.41
CA LEU A 241 5.25 -20.74 10.27
C LEU A 241 5.78 -21.95 11.05
N ASP A 242 5.31 -22.18 12.28
CA ASP A 242 5.73 -23.30 13.11
C ASP A 242 5.26 -24.66 12.56
N THR A 243 4.14 -24.68 11.84
CA THR A 243 3.57 -25.91 11.26
C THR A 243 4.20 -26.26 9.91
N ASP A 244 4.87 -25.31 9.26
CA ASP A 244 5.46 -25.50 7.95
C ASP A 244 6.87 -26.08 8.05
N SER A 245 7.03 -27.38 7.84
CA SER A 245 8.34 -28.04 7.88
C SER A 245 9.31 -27.63 6.76
N THR A 246 8.86 -26.83 5.78
CA THR A 246 9.70 -26.33 4.69
C THR A 246 10.42 -25.04 5.04
N ILE A 247 10.01 -24.35 6.11
CA ILE A 247 10.69 -23.14 6.57
C ILE A 247 11.64 -23.47 7.70
N ASP A 248 12.85 -22.92 7.60
CA ASP A 248 13.80 -22.92 8.71
C ASP A 248 13.24 -22.16 9.92
N GLN A 249 13.45 -22.69 11.12
CA GLN A 249 12.87 -22.14 12.35
C GLN A 249 13.41 -20.73 12.66
N ASP A 250 14.70 -20.48 12.44
CA ASP A 250 15.30 -19.17 12.65
C ASP A 250 14.76 -18.16 11.63
N LYS A 251 14.53 -18.59 10.38
CA LYS A 251 13.83 -17.78 9.39
C LYS A 251 12.41 -17.45 9.85
N GLY A 252 11.66 -18.42 10.38
CA GLY A 252 10.34 -18.19 10.97
C GLY A 252 10.36 -17.13 12.08
N HIS A 253 11.32 -17.22 13.01
CA HIS A 253 11.52 -16.23 14.08
C HIS A 253 11.86 -14.84 13.53
N PHE A 254 12.70 -14.75 12.50
CA PHE A 254 13.00 -13.49 11.82
C PHE A 254 11.73 -12.86 11.20
N LEU A 255 10.90 -13.65 10.50
CA LEU A 255 9.67 -13.15 9.90
C LEU A 255 8.71 -12.57 10.96
N ILE A 256 8.58 -13.24 12.11
CA ILE A 256 7.79 -12.73 13.23
C ILE A 256 8.39 -11.45 13.82
N LYS A 257 9.72 -11.39 14.00
CA LYS A 257 10.42 -10.19 14.48
C LYS A 257 10.19 -9.00 13.55
N LEU A 258 10.29 -9.23 12.24
CA LEU A 258 10.07 -8.22 11.21
C LEU A 258 8.61 -7.79 11.14
N LEU A 259 7.65 -8.72 11.20
CA LEU A 259 6.21 -8.44 11.26
C LEU A 259 5.87 -7.57 12.48
N ASN A 260 6.36 -7.94 13.67
CA ASN A 260 6.16 -7.16 14.87
C ASN A 260 6.73 -5.74 14.74
N PHE A 261 7.93 -5.60 14.13
CA PHE A 261 8.50 -4.29 13.84
C PHE A 261 7.57 -3.45 12.96
N ILE A 262 7.06 -4.01 11.85
CA ILE A 262 6.14 -3.33 10.93
C ILE A 262 4.88 -2.86 11.66
N LEU A 263 4.28 -3.71 12.49
CA LEU A 263 3.03 -3.40 13.19
C LEU A 263 3.22 -2.31 14.27
N GLN A 264 4.37 -2.28 14.94
CA GLN A 264 4.64 -1.36 16.05
C GLN A 264 5.25 -0.01 15.64
N HIS A 265 5.78 0.12 14.42
CA HIS A 265 6.51 1.31 13.96
C HIS A 265 5.77 2.03 12.81
N ASN A 266 4.43 2.02 12.84
CA ASN A 266 3.60 2.82 11.94
C ASN A 266 3.49 4.26 12.43
N TYR A 267 4.48 5.08 12.09
CA TYR A 267 4.50 6.50 12.46
C TYR A 267 4.22 7.41 11.26
N PHE A 268 3.62 8.57 11.51
CA PHE A 268 3.25 9.52 10.47
C PHE A 268 3.24 10.96 10.97
N ILE A 269 3.14 11.90 10.02
CA ILE A 269 2.99 13.33 10.30
C ILE A 269 1.60 13.81 9.89
N PHE A 270 0.99 14.62 10.77
CA PHE A 270 -0.20 15.40 10.48
C PHE A 270 -0.09 16.79 11.09
N ASN A 271 -0.33 17.83 10.30
CA ASN A 271 -0.35 19.21 10.77
C ASN A 271 0.84 19.56 11.68
N ASN A 272 2.05 19.25 11.21
CA ASN A 272 3.34 19.46 11.90
C ASN A 272 3.48 18.73 13.25
N SER A 273 2.69 17.70 13.51
CA SER A 273 2.82 16.82 14.68
C SER A 273 3.04 15.37 14.25
N PHE A 274 3.90 14.67 14.99
CA PHE A 274 4.18 13.26 14.81
C PHE A 274 3.24 12.39 15.64
N TYR A 275 2.87 11.25 15.09
CA TYR A 275 2.03 10.22 15.70
C TYR A 275 2.64 8.84 15.39
#